data_AF-A0A150U446-F1
#
_entry.id   AF-A0A150U446-F1
#
_cell.length_a   1.000
_cell.length_b   1.000
_cell.length_c   1.000
_cell.angle_alpha   90.00
_cell.angle_beta   90.00
_cell.angle_gamma   90.00
#
_symmetry.space_group_name_H-M   'P 1'
#
loop_
_entity.id
_entity.type
_entity.pdbx_description
1 polymer ?
#
loop_
_entity_poly.entity_id
_entity_poly.type
_entity_poly.pdbx_seq_one_letter_code
_entity_poly.pdbx_strand_id
1 'polypeptide(L)'
;MDEMRHPDQDAQLDLDPYAGPGPAALEVQDDLEGDTLREECGVFGIYGHPDAAAITALGLHALQHRGQEAAGIVSYDGSRFHSERRLGLVGDTFSRREVIDRLPGNMAVGHVRYSTTGATILRNVQPL
;
A
#
# COMPACT_ATOMS: atom_id res chain seq x y z
N MET A 1 -11.36 15.30 -60.73
CA MET A 1 -12.52 15.99 -61.33
C MET A 1 -13.72 15.15 -60.93
N ASP A 2 -14.16 15.34 -59.69
CA ASP A 2 -15.39 16.09 -59.35
C ASP A 2 -16.64 15.35 -59.85
N GLU A 3 -17.68 15.04 -59.09
CA GLU A 3 -18.22 15.53 -57.81
C GLU A 3 -19.14 14.41 -57.26
N MET A 4 -19.11 14.14 -55.95
CA MET A 4 -20.14 14.50 -54.98
C MET A 4 -21.60 14.22 -55.42
N ARG A 5 -22.20 13.14 -54.90
CA ARG A 5 -23.66 13.01 -54.74
C ARG A 5 -24.03 13.13 -53.27
N HIS A 6 -24.82 14.17 -52.99
CA HIS A 6 -25.50 14.48 -51.74
C HIS A 6 -26.84 13.70 -51.64
N PRO A 7 -27.60 13.78 -50.52
CA PRO A 7 -28.10 12.62 -49.79
C PRO A 7 -29.64 12.48 -49.85
N ASP A 8 -30.14 11.27 -49.58
CA ASP A 8 -31.54 10.96 -49.30
C ASP A 8 -31.54 10.13 -48.00
N GLN A 9 -32.49 10.14 -47.08
CA GLN A 9 -33.78 10.82 -46.89
C GLN A 9 -34.24 10.44 -45.46
N ASP A 10 -35.21 11.18 -44.95
CA ASP A 10 -35.81 11.05 -43.63
C ASP A 10 -36.61 9.74 -43.41
N ALA A 11 -36.55 9.26 -42.16
CA ALA A 11 -37.58 8.61 -41.35
C ALA A 11 -38.59 7.61 -41.97
N GLN A 12 -38.58 6.37 -41.47
CA GLN A 12 -39.83 5.66 -41.14
C GLN A 12 -39.58 4.63 -40.02
N LEU A 13 -40.43 4.68 -38.99
CA LEU A 13 -40.52 3.73 -37.88
C LEU A 13 -40.99 2.35 -38.36
N ASP A 14 -40.33 1.29 -37.92
CA ASP A 14 -40.92 -0.05 -37.75
C ASP A 14 -40.56 -0.56 -36.36
N LEU A 15 -41.52 -0.46 -35.43
CA LEU A 15 -41.45 -1.07 -34.11
C LEU A 15 -41.93 -2.51 -34.23
N ASP A 16 -41.03 -3.48 -34.05
CA ASP A 16 -41.34 -4.91 -34.04
C ASP A 16 -42.19 -5.27 -32.80
N PRO A 17 -43.44 -5.74 -32.96
CA PRO A 17 -44.32 -6.08 -31.85
C PRO A 17 -43.99 -7.43 -31.15
N TYR A 18 -42.91 -8.12 -31.54
CA TYR A 18 -42.49 -9.39 -30.92
C TYR A 18 -41.16 -9.33 -30.15
N ALA A 19 -40.57 -8.16 -29.93
CA ALA A 19 -39.42 -8.01 -29.04
C ALA A 19 -39.84 -8.12 -27.55
N GLY A 20 -40.13 -9.34 -27.11
CA GLY A 20 -40.25 -9.67 -25.67
C GLY A 20 -38.91 -9.42 -24.95
N PRO A 21 -38.91 -9.31 -23.61
CA PRO A 21 -37.69 -9.03 -22.87
C PRO A 21 -36.71 -10.17 -23.10
N GLY A 22 -35.60 -9.88 -23.79
CA GLY A 22 -34.47 -10.79 -23.88
C GLY A 22 -34.04 -11.19 -22.46
N PRO A 23 -33.42 -12.38 -22.29
CA PRO A 23 -32.96 -12.84 -21.00
C PRO A 23 -32.16 -11.70 -20.38
N ALA A 24 -32.66 -11.19 -19.24
CA ALA A 24 -32.14 -10.00 -18.60
C ALA A 24 -30.63 -10.03 -18.71
N ALA A 25 -30.08 -9.10 -19.50
CA ALA A 25 -28.66 -8.83 -19.45
C ALA A 25 -28.42 -8.46 -17.99
N LEU A 26 -27.87 -9.40 -17.24
CA LEU A 26 -27.24 -9.08 -15.98
C LEU A 26 -26.10 -8.17 -16.41
N GLU A 27 -26.37 -6.87 -16.41
CA GLU A 27 -25.33 -5.86 -16.43
C GLU A 27 -24.52 -6.16 -15.18
N VAL A 28 -23.44 -6.91 -15.37
CA VAL A 28 -22.36 -6.96 -14.40
C VAL A 28 -21.84 -5.53 -14.39
N GLN A 29 -22.37 -4.73 -13.47
CA GLN A 29 -21.70 -3.54 -13.00
C GLN A 29 -20.43 -4.08 -12.37
N ASP A 30 -19.37 -4.10 -13.19
CA ASP A 30 -18.04 -4.43 -12.75
C ASP A 30 -17.68 -3.30 -11.77
N ASP A 31 -17.85 -3.56 -10.47
CA ASP A 31 -17.53 -2.67 -9.34
C ASP A 31 -15.99 -2.46 -9.23
N LEU A 32 -15.29 -2.35 -10.37
CA LEU A 32 -13.85 -2.20 -10.50
C LEU A 32 -13.34 -0.85 -9.99
N GLU A 33 -14.22 0.06 -9.57
CA GLU A 33 -13.83 1.32 -8.92
C GLU A 33 -13.49 1.13 -7.42
N GLY A 34 -13.73 -0.05 -6.84
CA GLY A 34 -13.42 -0.37 -5.44
C GLY A 34 -12.15 -1.20 -5.21
N ASP A 35 -11.65 -1.90 -6.23
CA ASP A 35 -10.56 -2.90 -6.12
C ASP A 35 -9.20 -2.33 -6.52
N THR A 36 -8.87 -1.14 -6.02
CA THR A 36 -7.48 -0.62 -6.10
C THR A 36 -6.78 -0.90 -4.78
N LEU A 37 -5.57 -1.49 -4.84
CA LEU A 37 -4.73 -1.68 -3.65
C LEU A 37 -4.48 -0.32 -2.99
N ARG A 38 -5.11 -0.10 -1.82
CA ARG A 38 -4.76 1.01 -0.94
C ARG A 38 -3.61 0.57 -0.06
N GLU A 39 -2.39 0.89 -0.50
CA GLU A 39 -1.18 0.65 0.28
C GLU A 39 -1.14 1.58 1.49
N GLU A 40 -1.70 1.10 2.60
CA GLU A 40 -1.56 1.74 3.91
C GLU A 40 -0.27 1.29 4.57
N CYS A 41 0.35 2.17 5.37
CA CYS A 41 1.58 1.87 6.10
C CYS A 41 1.49 0.59 6.97
N GLY A 42 2.58 -0.15 7.08
CA GLY A 42 2.67 -1.37 7.89
C GLY A 42 3.21 -1.11 9.29
N VAL A 43 2.69 -1.82 10.29
CA VAL A 43 3.18 -1.80 11.68
C VAL A 43 3.38 -3.23 12.17
N PHE A 44 4.45 -3.48 12.92
CA PHE A 44 4.75 -4.76 13.54
C PHE A 44 5.35 -4.55 14.93
N GLY A 45 5.07 -5.44 15.88
CA GLY A 45 5.65 -5.36 17.22
C GLY A 45 5.78 -6.71 17.92
N ILE A 46 6.73 -6.76 18.87
CA ILE A 46 7.08 -7.93 19.68
C ILE A 46 7.21 -7.49 21.13
N TYR A 47 6.81 -8.37 22.05
CA TYR A 47 6.94 -8.19 23.49
C TYR A 47 7.46 -9.49 24.13
N GLY A 48 8.36 -9.36 25.11
CA GLY A 48 8.86 -10.47 25.91
C GLY A 48 9.90 -11.37 25.21
N HIS A 49 10.60 -10.88 24.18
CA HIS A 49 11.59 -11.68 23.44
C HIS A 49 12.97 -10.97 23.42
N PRO A 50 14.08 -11.65 23.76
CA PRO A 50 15.41 -11.02 23.80
C PRO A 50 15.84 -10.41 22.46
N ASP A 51 15.44 -11.01 21.34
CA ASP A 51 15.71 -10.50 19.98
C ASP A 51 14.56 -9.65 19.40
N ALA A 52 13.81 -8.92 20.22
CA ALA A 52 12.60 -8.20 19.79
C ALA A 52 12.84 -7.28 18.59
N ALA A 53 13.95 -6.54 18.55
CA ALA A 53 14.27 -5.65 17.44
C ALA A 53 14.54 -6.41 16.11
N ALA A 54 15.27 -7.53 16.17
CA ALA A 54 15.57 -8.34 14.99
C ALA A 54 14.31 -9.00 14.42
N ILE A 55 13.46 -9.54 15.30
CA ILE A 55 12.17 -10.12 14.88
C ILE A 55 11.25 -9.05 14.31
N THR A 56 11.23 -7.86 14.92
CA THR A 56 10.48 -6.72 14.37
C THR A 56 10.98 -6.34 12.98
N ALA A 57 12.30 -6.30 12.74
CA ALA A 57 12.84 -6.06 11.40
C ALA A 57 12.41 -7.12 10.39
N LEU A 58 12.39 -8.40 10.76
CA LEU A 58 11.89 -9.49 9.89
C LEU A 58 10.40 -9.33 9.58
N GLY A 59 9.58 -9.01 10.58
CA GLY A 59 8.16 -8.74 10.41
C GLY A 59 7.90 -7.56 9.48
N LEU A 60 8.65 -6.46 9.63
CA LEU A 60 8.56 -5.31 8.73
C LEU A 60 9.04 -5.64 7.32
N HIS A 61 10.03 -6.51 7.16
CA HIS A 61 10.47 -6.97 5.84
C HIS A 61 9.36 -7.74 5.13
N ALA A 62 8.62 -8.60 5.86
CA ALA A 62 7.44 -9.26 5.31
C ALA A 62 6.33 -8.25 4.92
N LEU A 63 6.23 -7.14 5.66
CA LEU A 63 5.31 -6.04 5.37
C LEU A 63 5.87 -5.00 4.39
N GLN A 64 7.03 -5.21 3.75
CA GLN A 64 7.68 -4.19 2.90
C GLN A 64 6.79 -3.72 1.73
N HIS A 65 5.89 -4.58 1.25
CA HIS A 65 4.89 -4.26 0.24
C HIS A 65 3.86 -3.20 0.68
N ARG A 66 3.85 -2.82 1.97
CA ARG A 66 2.99 -1.78 2.54
C ARG A 66 3.68 -0.43 2.71
N GLY A 67 4.90 -0.28 2.20
CA GLY A 67 5.65 0.97 2.26
C GLY A 67 7.13 0.79 1.99
N GLN A 68 7.66 1.49 0.99
CA GLN A 68 9.05 1.33 0.51
C GLN A 68 9.94 2.55 0.77
N GLU A 69 9.38 3.60 1.36
CA GLU A 69 10.04 4.91 1.39
C GLU A 69 10.86 5.14 2.64
N ALA A 70 10.45 4.52 3.74
CA ALA A 70 11.13 4.62 5.01
C ALA A 70 10.69 3.51 5.96
N ALA A 71 11.57 3.18 6.90
CA ALA A 71 11.29 2.28 7.99
C ALA A 71 11.88 2.80 9.30
N GLY A 72 11.22 2.49 10.40
CA GLY A 72 11.71 2.78 11.74
C GLY A 72 11.38 1.68 12.72
N ILE A 73 12.26 1.50 13.71
CA ILE A 73 12.07 0.59 14.84
C ILE A 73 12.40 1.36 16.12
N VAL A 74 11.55 1.18 17.13
CA VAL A 74 11.81 1.60 18.51
C VAL A 74 11.80 0.35 19.39
N SER A 75 12.81 0.18 20.23
CA SER A 75 12.88 -0.87 21.26
C SER A 75 12.92 -0.28 22.67
N TYR A 76 12.62 -1.09 23.68
CA TYR A 76 12.68 -0.69 25.08
C TYR A 76 13.39 -1.74 25.93
N ASP A 77 14.41 -1.30 26.67
CA ASP A 77 15.29 -2.18 27.46
C ASP A 77 14.84 -2.38 28.92
N GLY A 78 13.66 -1.89 29.28
CA GLY A 78 13.19 -1.87 30.67
C GLY A 78 13.48 -0.57 31.41
N SER A 79 14.27 0.33 30.82
CA SER A 79 14.62 1.64 31.39
C SER A 79 14.38 2.78 30.40
N ARG A 80 14.84 2.63 29.15
CA ARG A 80 14.77 3.67 28.12
C ARG A 80 14.40 3.12 26.74
N PHE A 81 13.87 4.01 25.92
CA PHE A 81 13.60 3.75 24.51
C PHE A 81 14.85 3.97 23.65
N HIS A 82 15.00 3.15 22.63
CA HIS A 82 16.03 3.26 21.60
C HIS A 82 15.35 3.32 20.24
N SER A 83 15.78 4.23 19.36
CA SER A 83 15.10 4.48 18.08
C SER A 83 16.10 4.48 16.94
N GLU A 84 15.76 3.77 15.87
CA GLU A 84 16.45 3.82 14.59
C GLU A 84 15.43 4.03 13.48
N ARG A 85 15.65 5.08 12.68
CA ARG A 85 14.77 5.48 11.59
C ARG A 85 15.60 5.78 10.35
N ARG A 86 15.21 5.25 9.19
CA ARG A 86 15.90 5.50 7.92
C ARG A 86 14.89 5.62 6.79
N LEU A 87 15.28 6.37 5.77
CA LEU A 87 14.62 6.34 4.47
C LEU A 87 15.05 5.05 3.73
N GLY A 88 14.22 4.62 2.80
CA GLY A 88 14.43 3.41 2.00
C GLY A 88 13.89 2.14 2.66
N LEU A 89 14.40 1.00 2.18
CA LEU A 89 13.87 -0.32 2.50
C LEU A 89 14.36 -0.80 3.88
N VAL A 90 13.57 -1.69 4.49
CA VAL A 90 13.92 -2.35 5.76
C VAL A 90 15.23 -3.11 5.60
N GLY A 91 15.40 -3.83 4.48
CA GLY A 91 16.57 -4.65 4.18
C GLY A 91 17.87 -3.87 4.06
N ASP A 92 17.84 -2.61 3.61
CA ASP A 92 19.04 -1.79 3.46
C ASP A 92 19.59 -1.32 4.81
N THR A 93 18.71 -1.22 5.81
CA THR A 93 19.05 -0.66 7.11
C THR A 93 19.19 -1.73 8.18
N PHE A 94 18.13 -2.51 8.39
CA PHE A 94 17.96 -3.37 9.56
C PHE A 94 18.48 -4.81 9.36
N SER A 95 19.07 -5.10 8.19
CA SER A 95 19.87 -6.32 7.98
C SER A 95 21.27 -6.22 8.62
N ARG A 96 21.71 -4.99 8.91
CA ARG A 96 23.03 -4.73 9.49
C ARG A 96 23.00 -4.95 11.00
N ARG A 97 23.82 -5.89 11.46
CA ARG A 97 23.97 -6.21 12.89
C ARG A 97 24.22 -4.97 13.76
N GLU A 98 25.12 -4.10 13.33
CA GLU A 98 25.45 -2.85 14.02
C GLU A 98 24.26 -1.90 14.24
N VAL A 99 23.20 -1.99 13.43
CA VAL A 99 21.96 -1.22 13.61
C VAL A 99 21.08 -1.88 14.66
N ILE A 100 20.92 -3.20 14.59
CA ILE A 100 20.13 -3.99 15.56
C ILE A 100 20.76 -3.92 16.96
N ASP A 101 22.08 -3.93 17.06
CA ASP A 101 22.81 -3.82 18.33
C ASP A 101 22.54 -2.48 19.05
N ARG A 102 22.06 -1.44 18.34
CA ARG A 102 21.64 -0.15 18.92
C ARG A 102 20.18 -0.13 19.36
N LEU A 103 19.45 -1.23 19.18
CA LEU A 103 18.05 -1.41 19.57
C LEU A 103 17.91 -2.54 20.62
N PRO A 104 18.56 -2.42 21.80
CA PRO A 104 18.44 -3.44 22.83
C PRO A 104 17.04 -3.47 23.45
N GLY A 105 16.72 -4.59 24.08
CA GLY A 105 15.51 -4.75 24.88
C GLY A 105 14.64 -5.92 24.45
N ASN A 106 13.66 -6.23 25.30
CA ASN A 106 12.80 -7.39 25.10
C ASN A 106 11.45 -7.05 24.44
N MET A 107 11.26 -5.80 24.03
CA MET A 107 10.10 -5.34 23.29
C MET A 107 10.50 -4.32 22.23
N ALA A 108 9.81 -4.37 21.10
CA ALA A 108 10.05 -3.46 19.99
C ALA A 108 8.79 -3.28 19.15
N VAL A 109 8.63 -2.10 18.56
CA VAL A 109 7.62 -1.79 17.55
C VAL A 109 8.32 -1.12 16.38
N GLY A 110 7.81 -1.35 15.18
CA GLY A 110 8.31 -0.65 14.01
C GLY A 110 7.24 -0.43 12.95
N HIS A 111 7.62 0.34 11.95
CA HIS A 111 6.72 0.85 10.94
C HIS A 111 7.42 0.92 9.57
N VAL A 112 6.70 0.56 8.50
CA VAL A 112 7.09 0.83 7.11
C VAL A 112 6.14 1.86 6.51
N ARG A 113 6.71 2.89 5.89
CA ARG A 113 5.96 4.05 5.40
C ARG A 113 5.72 3.98 3.89
N TYR A 114 4.48 4.22 3.51
CA TYR A 114 4.04 4.60 2.17
C TYR A 114 3.56 6.06 2.20
N SER A 115 3.95 6.91 1.25
CA SER A 115 3.50 8.30 1.18
C SER A 115 2.23 8.36 0.39
N THR A 116 1.12 8.61 1.08
CA THR A 116 -0.08 9.12 0.41
C THR A 116 0.06 10.62 0.15
N THR A 117 0.57 11.38 1.12
CA THR A 117 0.87 12.81 1.04
C THR A 117 2.05 13.20 1.93
N GLY A 118 2.79 14.25 1.54
CA GLY A 118 3.94 14.77 2.28
C GLY A 118 5.29 14.22 1.81
N ALA A 119 6.35 14.99 2.03
CA ALA A 119 7.69 14.63 1.55
C ALA A 119 8.27 13.41 2.26
N THR A 120 9.07 12.63 1.53
CA THR A 120 9.90 11.55 2.07
C THR A 120 11.10 12.13 2.81
N ILE A 121 10.84 12.64 4.01
CA ILE A 121 11.83 13.22 4.91
C ILE A 121 11.88 12.45 6.23
N LEU A 122 13.05 12.42 6.86
CA LEU A 122 13.28 11.64 8.09
C LEU A 122 12.30 11.99 9.22
N ARG A 123 11.86 13.27 9.30
CA ARG A 123 10.88 13.74 10.28
C ARG A 123 9.53 13.01 10.20
N ASN A 124 9.17 12.49 9.03
CA ASN A 124 7.91 11.79 8.80
C ASN A 124 8.02 10.28 9.04
N VAL A 125 9.21 9.78 9.41
CA VAL A 125 9.44 8.36 9.68
C VAL A 125 8.99 8.02 11.10
N GLN A 126 8.09 7.05 11.17
CA GLN A 126 7.55 6.47 12.39
C GLN A 126 8.38 5.25 12.83
N PRO A 127 8.33 4.83 14.11
CA PRO A 127 7.67 5.51 15.24
C PRO A 127 8.36 6.83 15.64
N LEU A 128 7.59 7.82 16.10
CA LEU A 128 8.10 9.16 16.51
C LEU A 128 8.99 9.15 17.76
#